data_AF-A0AAJ3LUS9-F1
#
_entry.id   AF-A0AAJ3LUS9-F1
#
_cell.length_a   1.000
_cell.length_b   1.000
_cell.length_c   1.000
_cell.angle_alpha   90.00
_cell.angle_beta   90.00
_cell.angle_gamma   90.00
#
_symmetry.space_group_name_H-M   'P 1'
#
loop_
_entity.id
_entity.type
_entity.pdbx_description
1 polymer ?
#
loop_
_entity_poly.entity_id
_entity_poly.type
_entity_poly.pdbx_seq_one_letter_code
_entity_poly.pdbx_strand_id
1 'polypeptide(L)'
;MSDNHKKKPLEFDNIINLIKSFKPLKRWIKYESQDDFTEITFSFPNWSVLRENKYKTITTLNKSQQDLAKYVLQQWSDIANIKFIEKNNSHDTNIKFGVYNNINELTNDTHHSIGGATFFPQNNINKNKKIAKVEDYSKGGQIWLNISETYLLKIIKKSEMTEHQRIKINKFKENSDDITTYFEEINDRIILYINKNSNAHINNDILAPQKGSYKECTYRHELGHALGLPHTFKSGEEFKYSEQNSLKYSVMAYNYPKEKDANFNFNYPMSPMLVDIYVIQKFYGKNMSTRIDDTIYGFFSNTQRDFYTLKSPKDELVSCIWDAGGIDTLNFSQYNHVQKIDLNQGAFSDIGGLRGNISIAYDSIIENAIGGMGDDTIYGNEINNCLYGGEGNNILFGHNGNDTLYGGNGGDALYGGEDNDFLYGNSGNDILCGGNGINELSGGEGRDIFIFNFYNKSNSQNIIRDFEKNDDFIVFVDEDGINLNIDKLISNNEIYLSMNYQEIDNITTIVLNNKKNLSLSILKVEILGEFNYEDLFN
;
A
#
# COMPACT_ATOMS: atom_id res chain seq x y z
N MET A 1 5.42 27.08 -10.26
CA MET A 1 5.26 25.74 -10.89
C MET A 1 3.93 25.13 -10.47
N SER A 2 2.99 25.01 -11.42
CA SER A 2 1.63 24.50 -11.14
C SER A 2 1.65 23.01 -10.80
N ASP A 3 1.43 22.67 -9.53
CA ASP A 3 1.28 21.30 -9.09
C ASP A 3 -0.02 20.70 -9.63
N ASN A 4 0.11 19.89 -10.68
CA ASN A 4 -0.95 19.07 -11.25
C ASN A 4 -1.22 17.82 -10.38
N HIS A 5 -1.21 17.99 -9.05
CA HIS A 5 -1.40 16.90 -8.09
C HIS A 5 -2.85 16.77 -7.57
N LYS A 6 -3.81 17.45 -8.21
CA LYS A 6 -5.18 16.91 -8.33
C LYS A 6 -5.19 15.73 -9.29
N LYS A 7 -4.35 14.71 -9.07
CA LYS A 7 -4.65 13.39 -9.60
C LYS A 7 -5.97 13.01 -8.94
N LYS A 8 -7.06 13.06 -9.72
CA LYS A 8 -8.31 12.44 -9.31
C LYS A 8 -7.96 11.06 -8.72
N PRO A 9 -8.54 10.69 -7.57
CA PRO A 9 -8.31 9.37 -6.99
C PRO A 9 -8.46 8.34 -8.11
N LEU A 10 -7.52 7.39 -8.19
CA LEU A 10 -7.53 6.37 -9.23
C LEU A 10 -8.94 5.78 -9.32
N GLU A 11 -9.68 6.13 -10.38
CA GLU A 11 -11.05 5.66 -10.54
C GLU A 11 -10.95 4.18 -10.90
N PHE A 12 -11.18 3.31 -9.91
CA PHE A 12 -11.26 1.86 -10.11
C PHE A 12 -12.52 1.45 -10.87
N ASP A 13 -13.16 2.35 -11.61
CA ASP A 13 -14.43 2.15 -12.29
C ASP A 13 -14.46 0.89 -13.13
N ASN A 14 -13.37 0.58 -13.84
CA ASN A 14 -13.28 -0.66 -14.62
C ASN A 14 -13.32 -1.92 -13.74
N ILE A 15 -12.59 -1.94 -12.62
CA ILE A 15 -12.57 -3.06 -11.67
C ILE A 15 -13.89 -3.13 -10.91
N ILE A 16 -14.45 -2.00 -10.49
CA ILE A 16 -15.74 -1.92 -9.81
C ILE A 16 -16.85 -2.41 -10.74
N ASN A 17 -16.87 -1.97 -11.99
CA ASN A 17 -17.85 -2.41 -12.98
C ASN A 17 -17.70 -3.91 -13.29
N LEU A 18 -16.47 -4.41 -13.33
CA LEU A 18 -16.19 -5.84 -13.40
C LEU A 18 -16.77 -6.57 -12.18
N ILE A 19 -16.49 -6.13 -10.96
CA ILE A 19 -16.99 -6.74 -9.73
C ILE A 19 -18.53 -6.74 -9.72
N LYS A 20 -19.15 -5.60 -10.07
CA LYS A 20 -20.61 -5.46 -10.21
C LYS A 20 -21.21 -6.37 -11.29
N SER A 21 -20.42 -6.86 -12.24
CA SER A 21 -20.89 -7.79 -13.28
C SER A 21 -21.04 -9.23 -12.76
N PHE A 22 -20.39 -9.61 -11.66
CA PHE A 22 -20.52 -10.93 -11.03
C PHE A 22 -21.80 -11.04 -10.20
N LYS A 23 -22.98 -10.86 -10.84
CA LYS A 23 -24.27 -10.98 -10.16
C LYS A 23 -24.77 -12.44 -10.09
N PRO A 24 -25.41 -12.85 -8.97
CA PRO A 24 -25.54 -12.11 -7.72
C PRO A 24 -24.21 -12.04 -6.96
N LEU A 25 -23.95 -10.92 -6.28
CA LEU A 25 -22.77 -10.79 -5.41
C LEU A 25 -22.87 -11.81 -4.28
N LYS A 26 -21.86 -12.67 -4.16
CA LYS A 26 -21.82 -13.74 -3.16
C LYS A 26 -21.07 -13.25 -1.94
N ARG A 27 -21.78 -12.70 -0.95
CA ARG A 27 -21.25 -12.28 0.35
C ARG A 27 -22.05 -12.89 1.50
N TRP A 28 -21.43 -13.01 2.67
CA TRP A 28 -22.15 -13.34 3.89
C TRP A 28 -23.07 -12.18 4.29
N ILE A 29 -24.21 -12.52 4.88
CA ILE A 29 -25.20 -11.54 5.35
C ILE A 29 -25.12 -11.43 6.86
N LYS A 30 -25.41 -10.23 7.38
CA LYS A 30 -25.59 -10.02 8.81
C LYS A 30 -26.69 -10.95 9.34
N TYR A 31 -26.52 -11.38 10.58
CA TYR A 31 -27.55 -12.18 11.25
C TYR A 31 -28.79 -11.31 11.49
N GLU A 32 -28.58 -10.12 12.05
CA GLU A 32 -29.58 -9.09 12.21
C GLU A 32 -29.23 -7.85 11.38
N SER A 33 -30.23 -7.19 10.78
CA SER A 33 -30.00 -6.04 9.89
C SER A 33 -29.33 -4.84 10.57
N GLN A 34 -29.52 -4.73 11.89
CA GLN A 34 -29.06 -3.67 12.77
C GLN A 34 -27.66 -3.92 13.36
N ASP A 35 -27.07 -5.11 13.17
CA ASP A 35 -25.73 -5.39 13.70
C ASP A 35 -24.69 -4.47 13.04
N ASP A 36 -23.70 -3.98 13.79
CA ASP A 36 -22.63 -3.15 13.23
C ASP A 36 -21.64 -3.96 12.37
N PHE A 37 -21.57 -5.27 12.61
CA PHE A 37 -20.68 -6.22 11.95
C PHE A 37 -21.41 -7.44 11.38
N THR A 38 -20.75 -8.13 10.46
CA THR A 38 -21.18 -9.45 10.00
C THR A 38 -20.44 -10.53 10.79
N GLU A 39 -21.18 -11.35 11.54
CA GLU A 39 -20.60 -12.52 12.21
C GLU A 39 -20.35 -13.65 11.21
N ILE A 40 -19.10 -14.09 11.11
CA ILE A 40 -18.68 -15.18 10.23
C ILE A 40 -18.01 -16.25 11.09
N THR A 41 -18.62 -17.43 11.16
CA THR A 41 -18.01 -18.55 11.89
C THR A 41 -16.94 -19.22 11.04
N PHE A 42 -15.85 -19.66 11.67
CA PHE A 42 -14.83 -20.45 11.01
C PHE A 42 -14.42 -21.67 11.83
N SER A 43 -13.87 -22.68 11.17
CA SER A 43 -13.36 -23.89 11.81
C SER A 43 -12.18 -24.50 11.03
N PHE A 44 -11.50 -25.45 11.67
CA PHE A 44 -10.45 -26.28 11.06
C PHE A 44 -10.87 -27.75 11.12
N PRO A 45 -11.80 -28.20 10.24
CA PRO A 45 -12.31 -29.56 10.29
C PRO A 45 -11.20 -30.61 10.22
N ASN A 46 -11.43 -31.74 10.89
CA ASN A 46 -10.53 -32.88 10.76
C ASN A 46 -10.80 -33.59 9.43
N TRP A 47 -10.22 -33.09 8.34
CA TRP A 47 -10.39 -33.69 7.01
C TRP A 47 -9.72 -35.06 6.91
N SER A 48 -8.70 -35.31 7.72
CA SER A 48 -7.91 -36.53 7.69
C SER A 48 -8.73 -37.78 8.05
N VAL A 49 -9.78 -37.65 8.88
CA VAL A 49 -10.70 -38.75 9.23
C VAL A 49 -11.74 -39.03 8.14
N LEU A 50 -11.88 -38.14 7.16
CA LEU A 50 -12.79 -38.29 6.03
C LEU A 50 -12.09 -38.89 4.81
N ARG A 51 -10.80 -39.27 4.95
CA ARG A 51 -10.05 -39.97 3.91
C ARG A 51 -10.55 -41.41 3.76
N GLU A 52 -10.94 -41.76 2.54
CA GLU A 52 -11.44 -43.07 2.12
C GLU A 52 -11.02 -43.30 0.66
N ASN A 53 -11.70 -44.19 -0.08
CA ASN A 53 -11.38 -44.46 -1.49
C ASN A 53 -11.45 -43.22 -2.40
N LYS A 54 -12.31 -42.24 -2.10
CA LYS A 54 -12.50 -41.01 -2.89
C LYS A 54 -11.47 -39.91 -2.59
N TYR A 55 -11.07 -39.78 -1.32
CA TYR A 55 -10.19 -38.72 -0.84
C TYR A 55 -8.95 -39.34 -0.20
N LYS A 56 -7.79 -39.16 -0.82
CA LYS A 56 -6.54 -39.77 -0.39
C LYS A 56 -5.62 -38.75 0.29
N THR A 57 -5.63 -37.50 -0.16
CA THR A 57 -4.60 -36.52 0.18
C THR A 57 -5.11 -35.23 0.81
N ILE A 58 -6.42 -35.06 0.98
CA ILE A 58 -6.93 -33.97 1.81
C ILE A 58 -6.52 -34.18 3.27
N THR A 59 -6.17 -33.10 3.97
CA THR A 59 -5.83 -33.16 5.39
C THR A 59 -6.13 -31.84 6.10
N THR A 60 -5.92 -31.83 7.42
CA THR A 60 -6.19 -30.69 8.29
C THR A 60 -4.98 -29.77 8.34
N LEU A 61 -5.22 -28.46 8.46
CA LEU A 61 -4.13 -27.51 8.71
C LEU A 61 -3.42 -27.90 10.01
N ASN A 62 -2.09 -27.91 10.00
CA ASN A 62 -1.30 -28.05 11.22
C ASN A 62 -1.40 -26.77 12.08
N LYS A 63 -0.75 -26.75 13.24
CA LYS A 63 -0.82 -25.60 14.15
C LYS A 63 -0.32 -24.28 13.53
N SER A 64 0.84 -24.28 12.85
CA SER A 64 1.39 -23.07 12.24
C SER A 64 0.54 -22.53 11.09
N GLN A 65 -0.07 -23.43 10.31
CA GLN A 65 -1.02 -23.09 9.25
C GLN A 65 -2.33 -22.52 9.82
N GLN A 66 -2.83 -23.08 10.93
CA GLN A 66 -4.00 -22.52 11.63
C GLN A 66 -3.71 -21.13 12.19
N ASP A 67 -2.52 -20.93 12.78
CA ASP A 67 -2.12 -19.62 13.31
C ASP A 67 -1.99 -18.59 12.18
N LEU A 68 -1.44 -18.98 11.02
CA LEU A 68 -1.43 -18.13 9.83
C LEU A 68 -2.84 -17.83 9.31
N ALA A 69 -3.74 -18.82 9.27
CA ALA A 69 -5.12 -18.59 8.86
C ALA A 69 -5.83 -17.60 9.79
N LYS A 70 -5.61 -17.69 11.11
CA LYS A 70 -6.13 -16.72 12.11
C LYS A 70 -5.53 -15.33 11.93
N TYR A 71 -4.24 -15.26 11.65
CA TYR A 71 -3.56 -14.01 11.33
C TYR A 71 -4.14 -13.35 10.06
N VAL A 72 -4.40 -14.12 9.01
CA VAL A 72 -5.01 -13.61 7.78
C VAL A 72 -6.48 -13.23 8.00
N LEU A 73 -7.24 -13.97 8.82
CA LEU A 73 -8.57 -13.55 9.28
C LEU A 73 -8.52 -12.19 9.99
N GLN A 74 -7.54 -11.99 10.90
CA GLN A 74 -7.33 -10.70 11.57
C GLN A 74 -7.12 -9.57 10.58
N GLN A 75 -6.31 -9.78 9.52
CA GLN A 75 -6.07 -8.76 8.50
C GLN A 75 -7.36 -8.26 7.83
N TRP A 76 -8.30 -9.16 7.51
CA TRP A 76 -9.57 -8.78 6.91
C TRP A 76 -10.53 -8.13 7.92
N SER A 77 -10.53 -8.56 9.19
CA SER A 77 -11.35 -7.91 10.22
C SER A 77 -10.79 -6.55 10.66
N ASP A 78 -9.48 -6.33 10.54
CA ASP A 78 -8.87 -5.03 10.81
C ASP A 78 -9.44 -3.95 9.87
N ILE A 79 -9.76 -4.30 8.62
CA ILE A 79 -10.13 -3.32 7.59
C ILE A 79 -11.64 -3.22 7.31
N ALA A 80 -12.44 -4.18 7.79
CA ALA A 80 -13.87 -4.24 7.52
C ALA A 80 -14.68 -4.75 8.72
N ASN A 81 -15.97 -4.41 8.82
CA ASN A 81 -16.85 -4.81 9.94
C ASN A 81 -17.24 -6.29 9.88
N ILE A 82 -16.26 -7.14 10.13
CA ILE A 82 -16.37 -8.58 10.14
C ILE A 82 -15.90 -9.07 11.50
N LYS A 83 -16.72 -9.90 12.13
CA LYS A 83 -16.37 -10.55 13.39
C LYS A 83 -16.22 -12.04 13.14
N PHE A 84 -14.99 -12.52 13.16
CA PHE A 84 -14.70 -13.94 13.02
C PHE A 84 -14.86 -14.69 14.33
N ILE A 85 -15.58 -15.81 14.29
CA ILE A 85 -15.86 -16.62 15.47
C ILE A 85 -15.44 -18.06 15.21
N GLU A 86 -14.38 -18.50 15.89
CA GLU A 86 -13.93 -19.89 15.83
C GLU A 86 -14.99 -20.80 16.48
N LYS A 87 -15.36 -21.89 15.80
CA LYS A 87 -16.27 -22.92 16.30
C LYS A 87 -15.59 -24.28 16.29
N ASN A 88 -16.13 -25.18 17.12
CA ASN A 88 -15.69 -26.57 17.15
C ASN A 88 -16.06 -27.31 15.86
N ASN A 89 -15.32 -28.38 15.56
CA ASN A 89 -15.44 -29.13 14.31
C ASN A 89 -16.70 -30.01 14.20
N SER A 90 -17.61 -29.96 15.18
CA SER A 90 -18.81 -30.82 15.21
C SER A 90 -20.00 -30.26 14.42
N HIS A 91 -19.89 -29.03 13.88
CA HIS A 91 -20.95 -28.34 13.15
C HIS A 91 -20.40 -27.65 11.90
N ASP A 92 -21.27 -27.38 10.93
CA ASP A 92 -20.91 -26.62 9.73
C ASP A 92 -20.72 -25.12 10.07
N THR A 93 -19.71 -24.50 9.47
CA THR A 93 -19.34 -23.09 9.65
C THR A 93 -19.38 -22.33 8.33
N ASN A 94 -19.41 -21.00 8.40
CA ASN A 94 -19.36 -20.16 7.20
C ASN A 94 -18.07 -20.41 6.42
N ILE A 95 -16.93 -20.37 7.11
CA ILE A 95 -15.60 -20.62 6.55
C ILE A 95 -15.04 -21.91 7.14
N LYS A 96 -14.36 -22.70 6.33
CA LYS A 96 -13.70 -23.94 6.80
C LYS A 96 -12.44 -24.19 6.00
N PHE A 97 -11.34 -24.36 6.71
CA PHE A 97 -10.01 -24.49 6.11
C PHE A 97 -9.62 -25.96 5.97
N GLY A 98 -9.05 -26.32 4.83
CA GLY A 98 -8.42 -27.60 4.57
C GLY A 98 -7.18 -27.43 3.70
N VAL A 99 -6.37 -28.48 3.65
CA VAL A 99 -5.22 -28.55 2.74
C VAL A 99 -5.33 -29.80 1.86
N TYR A 100 -4.72 -29.74 0.68
CA TYR A 100 -4.72 -30.86 -0.27
C TYR A 100 -3.33 -31.06 -0.88
N ASN A 101 -3.03 -32.30 -1.24
CA ASN A 101 -1.84 -32.63 -2.03
C ASN A 101 -2.18 -32.94 -3.50
N ASN A 102 -3.43 -33.26 -3.79
CA ASN A 102 -3.96 -33.50 -5.13
C ASN A 102 -5.27 -32.71 -5.34
N ILE A 103 -5.24 -31.74 -6.26
CA ILE A 103 -6.40 -30.88 -6.55
C ILE A 103 -7.57 -31.65 -7.17
N ASN A 104 -7.29 -32.75 -7.89
CA ASN A 104 -8.31 -33.56 -8.57
C ASN A 104 -9.30 -34.21 -7.60
N GLU A 105 -8.94 -34.28 -6.31
CA GLU A 105 -9.86 -34.76 -5.27
C GLU A 105 -10.96 -33.74 -4.95
N LEU A 106 -10.72 -32.46 -5.21
CA LEU A 106 -11.59 -31.34 -4.83
C LEU A 106 -12.34 -30.74 -6.03
N THR A 107 -11.67 -30.66 -7.17
CA THR A 107 -12.18 -30.03 -8.38
C THR A 107 -11.89 -30.92 -9.60
N ASN A 108 -12.56 -30.62 -10.72
CA ASN A 108 -12.20 -31.22 -12.01
C ASN A 108 -11.08 -30.42 -12.71
N ASP A 109 -10.33 -29.61 -11.96
CA ASP A 109 -9.25 -28.80 -12.52
C ASP A 109 -8.08 -29.69 -12.85
N THR A 110 -7.49 -29.48 -14.02
CA THR A 110 -6.31 -30.24 -14.45
C THR A 110 -5.02 -29.56 -14.07
N HIS A 111 -5.02 -28.32 -13.57
CA HIS A 111 -3.79 -27.60 -13.22
C HIS A 111 -3.38 -27.87 -11.78
N HIS A 112 -2.40 -28.74 -11.60
CA HIS A 112 -2.02 -29.20 -10.26
C HIS A 112 -1.09 -28.25 -9.49
N SER A 113 -0.60 -27.19 -10.13
CA SER A 113 0.23 -26.15 -9.49
C SER A 113 -0.58 -24.98 -8.91
N ILE A 114 -1.92 -25.05 -8.94
CA ILE A 114 -2.77 -24.02 -8.35
C ILE A 114 -2.47 -23.89 -6.85
N GLY A 115 -2.31 -22.66 -6.35
CA GLY A 115 -1.94 -22.41 -4.96
C GLY A 115 -3.04 -22.73 -3.93
N GLY A 116 -4.30 -22.57 -4.33
CA GLY A 116 -5.47 -22.84 -3.49
C GLY A 116 -6.76 -22.86 -4.30
N ALA A 117 -7.83 -23.32 -3.66
CA ALA A 117 -9.16 -23.36 -4.25
C ALA A 117 -10.21 -22.98 -3.21
N THR A 118 -11.03 -21.98 -3.54
CA THR A 118 -12.08 -21.50 -2.66
C THR A 118 -13.43 -21.45 -3.32
N PHE A 119 -14.45 -21.73 -2.52
CA PHE A 119 -15.84 -21.58 -2.89
C PHE A 119 -16.45 -20.33 -2.25
N PHE A 120 -17.05 -19.49 -3.08
CA PHE A 120 -17.76 -18.28 -2.64
C PHE A 120 -18.86 -18.55 -1.58
N PRO A 121 -19.24 -17.54 -0.77
CA PRO A 121 -20.32 -17.61 0.21
C PRO A 121 -21.62 -18.25 -0.29
N GLN A 122 -22.22 -19.08 0.57
CA GLN A 122 -23.55 -19.69 0.36
C GLN A 122 -24.34 -19.59 1.67
N ASN A 123 -25.38 -18.75 1.70
CA ASN A 123 -26.09 -18.43 2.95
C ASN A 123 -27.04 -19.54 3.46
N ASN A 124 -27.31 -20.58 2.67
CA ASN A 124 -28.19 -21.69 3.03
C ASN A 124 -27.42 -22.83 3.72
N ILE A 125 -26.80 -22.55 4.88
CA ILE A 125 -26.02 -23.55 5.64
C ILE A 125 -26.91 -24.23 6.69
N ASN A 126 -26.96 -25.56 6.67
CA ASN A 126 -27.59 -26.33 7.76
C ASN A 126 -26.60 -26.55 8.91
N LYS A 127 -26.60 -25.61 9.87
CA LYS A 127 -25.68 -25.61 11.02
C LYS A 127 -25.81 -26.82 11.95
N ASN A 128 -26.94 -27.54 11.92
CA ASN A 128 -27.20 -28.69 12.80
C ASN A 128 -26.89 -30.04 12.12
N LYS A 129 -26.39 -30.04 10.88
CA LYS A 129 -26.09 -31.27 10.16
C LYS A 129 -24.83 -31.93 10.74
N LYS A 130 -24.94 -33.20 11.15
CA LYS A 130 -23.79 -34.01 11.54
C LYS A 130 -22.91 -34.27 10.32
N ILE A 131 -21.61 -34.09 10.50
CA ILE A 131 -20.61 -34.33 9.46
C ILE A 131 -20.12 -35.78 9.54
N ALA A 132 -20.27 -36.52 8.45
CA ALA A 132 -19.71 -37.86 8.30
C ALA A 132 -18.85 -38.01 7.03
N LYS A 133 -19.05 -37.15 6.02
CA LYS A 133 -18.26 -37.11 4.78
C LYS A 133 -18.00 -35.65 4.36
N VAL A 134 -17.04 -35.42 3.45
CA VAL A 134 -16.69 -34.07 2.97
C VAL A 134 -17.90 -33.36 2.36
N GLU A 135 -18.76 -34.10 1.67
CA GLU A 135 -19.99 -33.59 1.05
C GLU A 135 -21.08 -33.23 2.06
N ASP A 136 -20.91 -33.58 3.34
CA ASP A 136 -21.83 -33.14 4.38
C ASP A 136 -21.65 -31.67 4.73
N TYR A 137 -20.43 -31.16 4.59
CA TYR A 137 -20.18 -29.73 4.67
C TYR A 137 -20.79 -29.01 3.47
N SER A 138 -21.43 -27.87 3.71
CA SER A 138 -21.75 -26.93 2.63
C SER A 138 -20.46 -26.55 1.89
N LYS A 139 -20.56 -26.33 0.58
CA LYS A 139 -19.42 -25.91 -0.23
C LYS A 139 -19.01 -24.46 0.05
N GLY A 140 -19.97 -23.57 0.33
CA GLY A 140 -19.69 -22.16 0.56
C GLY A 140 -18.66 -21.93 1.67
N GLY A 141 -17.68 -21.07 1.38
CA GLY A 141 -16.58 -20.70 2.28
C GLY A 141 -15.58 -21.82 2.59
N GLN A 142 -15.62 -22.94 1.86
CA GLN A 142 -14.51 -23.90 1.89
C GLN A 142 -13.28 -23.27 1.25
N ILE A 143 -12.18 -23.28 2.01
CA ILE A 143 -10.85 -22.84 1.58
C ILE A 143 -9.93 -24.05 1.59
N TRP A 144 -9.34 -24.35 0.43
CA TRP A 144 -8.43 -25.46 0.25
C TRP A 144 -7.06 -24.95 -0.19
N LEU A 145 -6.02 -25.28 0.56
CA LEU A 145 -4.67 -24.74 0.35
C LEU A 145 -3.72 -25.85 -0.13
N ASN A 146 -2.96 -25.56 -1.18
CA ASN A 146 -2.05 -26.54 -1.76
C ASN A 146 -0.82 -26.73 -0.88
N ILE A 147 -0.58 -27.96 -0.44
CA ILE A 147 0.63 -28.35 0.28
C ILE A 147 1.62 -29.11 -0.59
N SER A 148 1.29 -29.37 -1.86
CA SER A 148 2.16 -30.08 -2.80
C SER A 148 3.39 -29.27 -3.20
N GLU A 149 4.49 -29.98 -3.41
CA GLU A 149 5.72 -29.50 -4.03
C GLU A 149 5.80 -30.08 -5.44
N THR A 150 4.89 -29.59 -6.27
CA THR A 150 4.73 -29.96 -7.66
C THR A 150 5.80 -29.32 -8.53
N TYR A 151 6.50 -30.14 -9.32
CA TYR A 151 7.48 -29.70 -10.30
C TYR A 151 7.11 -30.19 -11.69
N LEU A 152 7.22 -29.28 -12.65
CA LEU A 152 7.22 -29.64 -14.06
C LEU A 152 8.43 -30.52 -14.37
N LEU A 153 8.16 -31.78 -14.73
CA LEU A 153 9.19 -32.73 -15.12
C LEU A 153 9.54 -32.53 -16.60
N LYS A 154 8.53 -32.46 -17.48
CA LYS A 154 8.74 -32.32 -18.93
C LYS A 154 7.49 -31.84 -19.66
N ILE A 155 7.69 -31.00 -20.67
CA ILE A 155 6.68 -30.68 -21.71
C ILE A 155 7.08 -31.39 -22.99
N ILE A 156 6.13 -32.08 -23.63
CA ILE A 156 6.37 -32.89 -24.82
C ILE A 156 5.32 -32.55 -25.86
N LYS A 157 5.74 -32.19 -27.07
CA LYS A 157 4.82 -31.96 -28.18
C LYS A 157 4.47 -33.28 -28.86
N LYS A 158 3.18 -33.58 -28.98
CA LYS A 158 2.64 -34.82 -29.53
C LYS A 158 3.08 -35.08 -30.97
N SER A 159 3.23 -34.02 -31.78
CA SER A 159 3.66 -34.10 -33.19
C SER A 159 5.15 -34.42 -33.37
N GLU A 160 5.97 -34.14 -32.38
CA GLU A 160 7.44 -34.31 -32.43
C GLU A 160 7.90 -35.56 -31.68
N MET A 161 6.93 -36.37 -31.22
CA MET A 161 7.17 -37.50 -30.34
C MET A 161 7.60 -38.74 -31.12
N THR A 162 8.82 -39.23 -30.84
CA THR A 162 9.31 -40.48 -31.40
C THR A 162 8.54 -41.68 -30.82
N GLU A 163 8.57 -42.82 -31.51
CA GLU A 163 7.93 -44.05 -31.05
C GLU A 163 8.46 -44.49 -29.67
N HIS A 164 9.76 -44.38 -29.45
CA HIS A 164 10.39 -44.66 -28.16
C HIS A 164 9.90 -43.73 -27.04
N GLN A 165 9.73 -42.44 -27.33
CA GLN A 165 9.18 -41.49 -26.36
C GLN A 165 7.72 -41.82 -26.04
N ARG A 166 6.92 -42.22 -27.03
CA ARG A 166 5.52 -42.60 -26.87
C ARG A 166 5.37 -43.78 -25.91
N ILE A 167 6.21 -44.82 -26.05
CA ILE A 167 6.23 -45.98 -25.13
C ILE A 167 6.55 -45.53 -23.69
N LYS A 168 7.59 -44.70 -23.51
CA LYS A 168 7.97 -44.20 -22.18
C LYS A 168 6.87 -43.36 -21.52
N ILE A 169 6.21 -42.51 -22.30
CA ILE A 169 5.13 -41.65 -21.80
C ILE A 169 3.90 -42.48 -21.45
N ASN A 170 3.51 -43.45 -22.30
CA ASN A 170 2.40 -44.33 -21.97
C ASN A 170 2.67 -45.10 -20.68
N LYS A 171 3.90 -45.60 -20.50
CA LYS A 171 4.32 -46.22 -19.23
C LYS A 171 4.30 -45.25 -18.04
N PHE A 172 4.65 -43.97 -18.25
CA PHE A 172 4.54 -42.95 -17.19
C PHE A 172 3.07 -42.74 -16.81
N LYS A 173 2.17 -42.62 -17.79
CA LYS A 173 0.74 -42.45 -17.58
C LYS A 173 0.12 -43.64 -16.85
N GLU A 174 0.47 -44.86 -17.24
CA GLU A 174 0.00 -46.09 -16.59
C GLU A 174 0.43 -46.19 -15.11
N ASN A 175 1.59 -45.62 -14.77
CA ASN A 175 2.14 -45.64 -13.41
C ASN A 175 1.81 -44.38 -12.60
N SER A 176 1.12 -43.41 -13.18
CA SER A 176 0.73 -42.18 -12.52
C SER A 176 -0.37 -42.47 -11.49
N ASP A 177 -0.25 -41.87 -10.31
CA ASP A 177 -1.13 -42.10 -9.17
C ASP A 177 -1.92 -40.85 -8.74
N ASP A 178 -1.80 -39.76 -9.50
CA ASP A 178 -2.34 -38.42 -9.21
C ASP A 178 -1.83 -37.78 -7.91
N ILE A 179 -0.81 -38.37 -7.27
CA ILE A 179 -0.31 -37.92 -5.97
C ILE A 179 1.19 -37.66 -6.03
N THR A 180 1.96 -38.65 -6.46
CA THR A 180 3.42 -38.63 -6.62
C THR A 180 3.80 -38.20 -8.02
N THR A 181 3.09 -38.71 -9.03
CA THR A 181 3.32 -38.38 -10.43
C THR A 181 1.99 -38.24 -11.15
N TYR A 182 1.90 -37.25 -12.03
CA TYR A 182 0.71 -37.02 -12.87
C TYR A 182 1.04 -36.26 -14.13
N PHE A 183 0.05 -36.22 -15.03
CA PHE A 183 0.22 -35.68 -16.36
C PHE A 183 -1.03 -34.94 -16.82
N GLU A 184 -0.81 -33.93 -17.66
CA GLU A 184 -1.86 -33.20 -18.35
C GLU A 184 -1.71 -33.38 -19.86
N GLU A 185 -2.84 -33.50 -20.54
CA GLU A 185 -2.90 -33.50 -22.00
C GLU A 185 -3.67 -32.29 -22.50
N ILE A 186 -2.93 -31.29 -23.00
CA ILE A 186 -3.51 -30.04 -23.48
C ILE A 186 -3.16 -29.89 -24.95
N ASN A 187 -4.17 -29.88 -25.82
CA ASN A 187 -4.01 -29.71 -27.27
C ASN A 187 -2.93 -30.67 -27.84
N ASP A 188 -1.85 -30.10 -28.37
CA ASP A 188 -0.71 -30.78 -28.98
C ASP A 188 0.41 -31.12 -27.97
N ARG A 189 0.19 -30.98 -26.66
CA ARG A 189 1.21 -31.20 -25.62
C ARG A 189 0.79 -32.24 -24.60
N ILE A 190 1.80 -32.92 -24.05
CA ILE A 190 1.73 -33.75 -22.86
C ILE A 190 2.68 -33.13 -21.85
N ILE A 191 2.17 -32.81 -20.68
CA ILE A 191 2.94 -32.21 -19.59
C ILE A 191 3.03 -33.25 -18.47
N LEU A 192 4.24 -33.53 -18.00
CA LEU A 192 4.50 -34.49 -16.94
C LEU A 192 4.95 -33.75 -15.69
N TYR A 193 4.47 -34.18 -14.53
CA TYR A 193 4.77 -33.59 -13.24
C TYR A 193 5.22 -34.63 -12.22
N ILE A 194 5.97 -34.16 -11.24
CA ILE A 194 6.33 -34.92 -10.05
C ILE A 194 6.04 -34.07 -8.81
N ASN A 195 5.42 -34.69 -7.81
CA ASN A 195 5.25 -34.11 -6.49
C ASN A 195 6.33 -34.64 -5.56
N LYS A 196 7.22 -33.76 -5.09
CA LYS A 196 8.34 -34.17 -4.23
C LYS A 196 7.95 -34.43 -2.78
N ASN A 197 6.76 -34.01 -2.36
CA ASN A 197 6.25 -34.21 -1.00
C ASN A 197 4.89 -34.94 -1.01
N SER A 198 4.77 -36.03 -1.78
CA SER A 198 3.55 -36.83 -1.91
C SER A 198 2.93 -37.27 -0.57
N ASN A 199 3.72 -37.39 0.50
CA ASN A 199 3.27 -37.73 1.86
C ASN A 199 2.95 -36.52 2.77
N ALA A 200 2.98 -35.28 2.26
CA ALA A 200 2.70 -34.08 3.06
C ALA A 200 1.30 -34.11 3.71
N HIS A 201 0.35 -34.80 3.10
CA HIS A 201 -0.99 -35.02 3.66
C HIS A 201 -1.00 -35.90 4.94
N ILE A 202 0.08 -36.66 5.20
CA ILE A 202 0.29 -37.45 6.42
C ILE A 202 1.09 -36.64 7.44
N ASN A 203 2.13 -35.92 6.99
CA ASN A 203 2.97 -35.06 7.82
C ASN A 203 3.19 -33.72 7.13
N ASN A 204 2.43 -32.71 7.53
CA ASN A 204 2.53 -31.34 7.02
C ASN A 204 3.24 -30.39 7.99
N ASP A 205 3.81 -30.85 9.11
CA ASP A 205 4.32 -29.98 10.20
C ASP A 205 5.44 -29.01 9.77
N ILE A 206 6.18 -29.35 8.71
CA ILE A 206 7.29 -28.58 8.15
C ILE A 206 6.87 -27.49 7.14
N LEU A 207 5.58 -27.33 6.85
CA LEU A 207 5.07 -26.44 5.79
C LEU A 207 4.47 -25.15 6.35
N ALA A 208 5.28 -24.34 7.01
CA ALA A 208 4.91 -22.99 7.45
C ALA A 208 5.30 -21.95 6.37
N PRO A 209 4.35 -21.19 5.80
CA PRO A 209 4.67 -20.12 4.86
C PRO A 209 5.52 -19.03 5.51
N GLN A 210 6.48 -18.49 4.75
CA GLN A 210 7.28 -17.35 5.19
C GLN A 210 6.52 -16.04 4.90
N LYS A 211 6.77 -15.02 5.72
CA LYS A 211 6.28 -13.65 5.50
C LYS A 211 6.68 -13.18 4.10
N GLY A 212 5.74 -12.59 3.35
CA GLY A 212 5.99 -12.08 2.00
C GLY A 212 6.11 -13.14 0.92
N SER A 213 5.87 -14.42 1.26
CA SER A 213 5.91 -15.50 0.27
C SER A 213 4.60 -15.62 -0.51
N TYR A 214 4.68 -16.19 -1.72
CA TYR A 214 3.50 -16.55 -2.51
C TYR A 214 2.49 -17.38 -1.70
N LYS A 215 2.97 -18.38 -0.94
CA LYS A 215 2.11 -19.26 -0.13
C LYS A 215 1.32 -18.48 0.91
N GLU A 216 1.93 -17.47 1.54
CA GLU A 216 1.23 -16.63 2.51
C GLU A 216 0.18 -15.74 1.82
N CYS A 217 0.52 -15.16 0.66
CA CYS A 217 -0.39 -14.38 -0.15
C CYS A 217 -1.60 -15.21 -0.63
N THR A 218 -1.41 -16.50 -0.91
CA THR A 218 -2.50 -17.42 -1.26
C THR A 218 -3.54 -17.53 -0.15
N TYR A 219 -3.14 -17.58 1.14
CA TYR A 219 -4.12 -17.61 2.24
C TYR A 219 -5.01 -16.37 2.22
N ARG A 220 -4.43 -15.18 1.96
CA ARG A 220 -5.18 -13.93 1.82
C ARG A 220 -6.12 -13.96 0.62
N HIS A 221 -5.62 -14.40 -0.53
CA HIS A 221 -6.39 -14.52 -1.77
C HIS A 221 -7.61 -15.44 -1.59
N GLU A 222 -7.37 -16.65 -1.09
CA GLU A 222 -8.41 -17.65 -0.89
C GLU A 222 -9.44 -17.17 0.14
N LEU A 223 -9.00 -16.55 1.24
CA LEU A 223 -9.94 -15.95 2.19
C LEU A 223 -10.75 -14.80 1.57
N GLY A 224 -10.17 -14.00 0.68
CA GLY A 224 -10.89 -12.98 -0.11
C GLY A 224 -12.07 -13.58 -0.88
N HIS A 225 -11.87 -14.69 -1.59
CA HIS A 225 -12.97 -15.41 -2.26
C HIS A 225 -14.03 -15.93 -1.27
N ALA A 226 -13.60 -16.46 -0.12
CA ALA A 226 -14.52 -16.94 0.92
C ALA A 226 -15.30 -15.80 1.60
N LEU A 227 -14.85 -14.56 1.46
CA LEU A 227 -15.56 -13.34 1.85
C LEU A 227 -16.36 -12.71 0.70
N GLY A 228 -16.19 -13.19 -0.53
CA GLY A 228 -16.99 -12.79 -1.68
C GLY A 228 -16.26 -12.02 -2.76
N LEU A 229 -14.98 -11.70 -2.58
CA LEU A 229 -14.23 -10.92 -3.56
C LEU A 229 -13.91 -11.79 -4.78
N PRO A 230 -14.30 -11.38 -6.00
CA PRO A 230 -13.87 -12.08 -7.21
C PRO A 230 -12.44 -11.67 -7.59
N HIS A 231 -11.88 -12.34 -8.60
CA HIS A 231 -10.68 -11.87 -9.26
C HIS A 231 -10.88 -10.48 -9.88
N THR A 232 -9.77 -9.74 -10.04
CA THR A 232 -9.74 -8.43 -10.72
C THR A 232 -9.76 -8.53 -12.25
N PHE A 233 -10.06 -9.71 -12.80
CA PHE A 233 -10.16 -10.01 -14.23
C PHE A 233 -11.35 -10.95 -14.53
N LYS A 234 -11.74 -11.04 -15.80
CA LYS A 234 -12.71 -12.05 -16.27
C LYS A 234 -11.98 -13.34 -16.62
N SER A 235 -12.69 -14.47 -16.56
CA SER A 235 -12.18 -15.73 -17.09
C SER A 235 -11.79 -15.57 -18.57
N GLY A 236 -10.61 -16.08 -18.93
CA GLY A 236 -9.96 -15.89 -20.22
C GLY A 236 -9.06 -14.64 -20.32
N GLU A 237 -9.06 -13.76 -19.31
CA GLU A 237 -8.22 -12.56 -19.24
C GLU A 237 -7.14 -12.64 -18.14
N GLU A 238 -6.91 -13.82 -17.57
CA GLU A 238 -6.00 -14.06 -16.43
C GLU A 238 -4.61 -13.45 -16.66
N PHE A 239 -4.08 -13.63 -17.86
CA PHE A 239 -2.74 -13.21 -18.27
C PHE A 239 -2.71 -11.85 -18.98
N LYS A 240 -3.86 -11.16 -19.08
CA LYS A 240 -3.93 -9.83 -19.68
C LYS A 240 -3.52 -8.79 -18.63
N TYR A 241 -2.31 -8.26 -18.81
CA TYR A 241 -1.78 -7.26 -17.89
C TYR A 241 -2.49 -5.91 -18.02
N SER A 242 -2.95 -5.39 -16.88
CA SER A 242 -3.11 -3.97 -16.61
C SER A 242 -2.58 -3.68 -15.21
N GLU A 243 -2.09 -2.47 -14.97
CA GLU A 243 -1.50 -2.12 -13.68
C GLU A 243 -2.47 -2.36 -12.51
N GLN A 244 -3.72 -1.95 -12.70
CA GLN A 244 -4.79 -2.11 -11.71
C GLN A 244 -5.18 -3.59 -11.49
N ASN A 245 -4.85 -4.47 -12.44
CA ASN A 245 -5.02 -5.93 -12.35
C ASN A 245 -3.68 -6.60 -12.02
N SER A 246 -3.01 -6.12 -10.97
CA SER A 246 -1.76 -6.68 -10.49
C SER A 246 -1.71 -6.70 -8.96
N LEU A 247 -0.76 -7.47 -8.43
CA LEU A 247 -0.49 -7.57 -6.99
C LEU A 247 -0.15 -6.23 -6.33
N LYS A 248 0.14 -5.17 -7.11
CA LYS A 248 0.25 -3.80 -6.59
C LYS A 248 -1.06 -3.30 -6.00
N TYR A 249 -2.18 -3.62 -6.63
CA TYR A 249 -3.49 -3.08 -6.23
C TYR A 249 -4.37 -4.09 -5.52
N SER A 250 -4.20 -5.39 -5.79
CA SER A 250 -5.09 -6.42 -5.25
C SER A 250 -4.39 -7.77 -5.11
N VAL A 251 -4.54 -8.42 -3.95
CA VAL A 251 -4.18 -9.83 -3.76
C VAL A 251 -5.05 -10.77 -4.58
N MET A 252 -6.18 -10.29 -5.11
CA MET A 252 -7.08 -11.03 -6.00
C MET A 252 -6.62 -11.03 -7.47
N ALA A 253 -5.51 -10.35 -7.79
CA ALA A 253 -4.88 -10.39 -9.10
C ALA A 253 -3.92 -11.60 -9.23
N TYR A 254 -3.64 -11.99 -10.47
CA TYR A 254 -2.64 -13.05 -10.78
C TYR A 254 -1.30 -12.48 -11.26
N ASN A 255 -1.30 -11.25 -11.78
CA ASN A 255 -0.10 -10.66 -12.35
C ASN A 255 0.75 -10.00 -11.27
N TYR A 256 2.03 -10.34 -11.24
CA TYR A 256 3.03 -9.52 -10.59
C TYR A 256 3.12 -8.16 -11.33
N PRO A 257 3.31 -7.02 -10.64
CA PRO A 257 3.45 -5.74 -11.32
C PRO A 257 4.67 -5.77 -12.27
N LYS A 258 4.57 -5.06 -13.38
CA LYS A 258 5.75 -4.78 -14.22
C LYS A 258 6.67 -3.81 -13.49
N GLU A 259 7.97 -3.95 -13.71
CA GLU A 259 9.03 -3.14 -13.09
C GLU A 259 8.77 -1.62 -13.18
N LYS A 260 8.28 -1.16 -14.33
CA LYS A 260 7.92 0.26 -14.55
C LYS A 260 6.78 0.78 -13.66
N ASP A 261 5.95 -0.11 -13.13
CA ASP A 261 4.76 0.22 -12.36
C ASP A 261 4.97 0.00 -10.84
N ALA A 262 5.75 -1.02 -10.46
CA ALA A 262 6.22 -1.29 -9.09
C ALA A 262 7.35 -2.33 -9.08
N ASN A 263 8.14 -2.37 -8.00
CA ASN A 263 9.14 -3.40 -7.74
C ASN A 263 9.07 -3.82 -6.27
N PHE A 264 8.72 -5.08 -6.00
CA PHE A 264 8.68 -5.61 -4.64
C PHE A 264 9.80 -6.59 -4.32
N ASN A 265 10.85 -6.66 -5.14
CA ASN A 265 12.00 -7.56 -4.94
C ASN A 265 11.57 -9.03 -4.71
N PHE A 266 10.64 -9.52 -5.53
CA PHE A 266 10.03 -10.85 -5.45
C PHE A 266 9.17 -11.13 -4.20
N ASN A 267 9.00 -10.16 -3.30
CA ASN A 267 8.00 -10.25 -2.23
C ASN A 267 6.59 -10.18 -2.82
N TYR A 268 5.67 -10.80 -2.08
CA TYR A 268 4.23 -10.74 -2.30
C TYR A 268 3.57 -9.85 -1.24
N PRO A 269 2.39 -9.26 -1.56
CA PRO A 269 1.61 -8.50 -0.60
C PRO A 269 1.41 -9.22 0.75
N MET A 270 1.71 -8.49 1.82
CA MET A 270 1.66 -8.97 3.21
C MET A 270 0.34 -8.60 3.89
N SER A 271 -0.47 -7.73 3.28
CA SER A 271 -1.82 -7.35 3.68
C SER A 271 -2.78 -7.42 2.48
N PRO A 272 -4.11 -7.33 2.68
CA PRO A 272 -5.01 -6.85 1.64
C PRO A 272 -4.50 -5.51 1.08
N MET A 273 -4.60 -5.33 -0.24
CA MET A 273 -4.12 -4.14 -0.95
C MET A 273 -5.25 -3.15 -1.23
N LEU A 274 -4.92 -1.99 -1.81
CA LEU A 274 -5.83 -0.85 -1.96
C LEU A 274 -7.23 -1.20 -2.51
N VAL A 275 -7.30 -2.00 -3.57
CA VAL A 275 -8.59 -2.42 -4.17
C VAL A 275 -9.31 -3.44 -3.28
N ASP A 276 -8.56 -4.33 -2.63
CA ASP A 276 -9.14 -5.33 -1.74
C ASP A 276 -9.86 -4.65 -0.57
N ILE A 277 -9.18 -3.68 0.06
CA ILE A 277 -9.71 -2.87 1.16
C ILE A 277 -10.95 -2.10 0.70
N TYR A 278 -10.87 -1.40 -0.43
CA TYR A 278 -12.01 -0.65 -0.96
C TYR A 278 -13.23 -1.55 -1.16
N VAL A 279 -13.07 -2.71 -1.80
CA VAL A 279 -14.17 -3.60 -2.15
C VAL A 279 -14.75 -4.30 -0.92
N ILE A 280 -13.92 -4.83 -0.02
CA ILE A 280 -14.40 -5.51 1.18
C ILE A 280 -15.18 -4.55 2.08
N GLN A 281 -14.76 -3.29 2.18
CA GLN A 281 -15.48 -2.25 2.92
C GLN A 281 -16.84 -1.91 2.29
N LYS A 282 -17.00 -2.00 0.96
CA LYS A 282 -18.34 -1.89 0.34
C LYS A 282 -19.21 -3.11 0.64
N PHE A 283 -18.62 -4.28 0.88
CA PHE A 283 -19.37 -5.49 1.21
C PHE A 283 -19.74 -5.58 2.69
N TYR A 284 -18.89 -5.12 3.60
CA TYR A 284 -19.10 -5.36 5.02
C TYR A 284 -19.15 -4.09 5.87
N GLY A 285 -18.77 -2.93 5.32
CA GLY A 285 -18.56 -1.68 6.06
C GLY A 285 -17.10 -1.52 6.50
N LYS A 286 -16.68 -0.28 6.75
CA LYS A 286 -15.34 0.06 7.23
C LYS A 286 -15.23 -0.18 8.72
N ASN A 287 -14.12 -0.79 9.16
CA ASN A 287 -13.86 -0.93 10.59
C ASN A 287 -13.23 0.34 11.17
N MET A 288 -14.08 1.16 11.78
CA MET A 288 -13.70 2.43 12.40
C MET A 288 -13.19 2.28 13.85
N SER A 289 -12.99 1.04 14.33
CA SER A 289 -12.40 0.77 15.65
C SER A 289 -10.94 0.31 15.58
N THR A 290 -10.40 0.17 14.37
CA THR A 290 -9.05 -0.33 14.16
C THR A 290 -8.09 0.83 14.12
N ARG A 291 -7.16 0.90 15.10
CA ARG A 291 -6.14 1.95 15.20
C ARG A 291 -6.81 3.33 15.20
N ILE A 292 -7.31 3.72 16.37
CA ILE A 292 -8.00 5.00 16.59
C ILE A 292 -7.16 5.98 17.41
N ASP A 293 -6.00 5.50 17.85
CA ASP A 293 -4.99 6.23 18.62
C ASP A 293 -3.77 6.41 17.72
N ASP A 294 -2.89 7.34 18.08
CA ASP A 294 -1.66 7.65 17.35
C ASP A 294 -0.85 6.38 17.03
N THR A 295 -0.72 6.09 15.74
CA THR A 295 -0.12 4.87 15.22
C THR A 295 1.17 5.16 14.46
N ILE A 296 2.23 4.41 14.79
CA ILE A 296 3.48 4.43 14.05
C ILE A 296 3.54 3.21 13.13
N TYR A 297 3.71 3.47 11.83
CA TYR A 297 3.93 2.47 10.79
C TYR A 297 5.41 2.46 10.40
N GLY A 298 5.99 1.28 10.15
CA GLY A 298 7.41 1.14 9.81
C GLY A 298 8.28 0.85 11.03
N PHE A 299 9.37 1.59 11.21
CA PHE A 299 10.26 1.44 12.36
C PHE A 299 9.57 1.93 13.64
N PHE A 300 9.89 1.28 14.76
CA PHE A 300 9.28 1.59 16.07
C PHE A 300 7.74 1.46 16.08
N SER A 301 7.19 0.63 15.18
CA SER A 301 5.76 0.46 15.01
C SER A 301 5.06 -0.05 16.28
N ASN A 302 3.92 0.56 16.59
CA ASN A 302 3.00 0.16 17.67
C ASN A 302 1.76 -0.59 17.15
N THR A 303 1.70 -0.89 15.84
CA THR A 303 0.53 -1.52 15.18
C THR A 303 0.20 -2.92 15.72
N GLN A 304 1.18 -3.59 16.34
CA GLN A 304 1.11 -5.02 16.67
C GLN A 304 0.79 -5.89 15.45
N ARG A 305 1.20 -5.45 14.26
CA ARG A 305 1.06 -6.16 12.98
C ARG A 305 2.43 -6.27 12.32
N ASP A 306 2.89 -7.49 12.11
CA ASP A 306 4.19 -7.72 11.47
C ASP A 306 4.21 -7.16 10.03
N PHE A 307 3.08 -7.12 9.33
CA PHE A 307 2.96 -6.54 7.97
C PHE A 307 3.04 -5.01 7.91
N TYR A 308 3.13 -4.32 9.05
CA TYR A 308 3.41 -2.88 9.13
C TYR A 308 4.66 -2.55 9.94
N THR A 309 5.40 -3.55 10.39
CA THR A 309 6.53 -3.37 11.32
C THR A 309 7.85 -3.66 10.63
N LEU A 310 8.79 -2.71 10.73
CA LEU A 310 10.19 -2.85 10.35
C LEU A 310 11.05 -2.97 11.62
N LYS A 311 11.84 -4.03 11.70
CA LYS A 311 12.74 -4.32 12.83
C LYS A 311 14.20 -4.04 12.48
N SER A 312 14.53 -4.01 11.18
CA SER A 312 15.87 -3.72 10.70
C SER A 312 15.84 -3.02 9.33
N PRO A 313 16.91 -2.30 8.94
CA PRO A 313 17.02 -1.69 7.60
C PRO A 313 17.04 -2.68 6.43
N LYS A 314 17.08 -3.99 6.70
CA LYS A 314 16.99 -5.05 5.68
C LYS A 314 15.57 -5.57 5.48
N ASP A 315 14.66 -5.19 6.37
CA ASP A 315 13.28 -5.64 6.29
C ASP A 315 12.61 -4.91 5.12
N GLU A 316 11.81 -5.65 4.36
CA GLU A 316 11.03 -5.13 3.24
C GLU A 316 9.55 -5.37 3.53
N LEU A 317 8.69 -4.42 3.15
CA LEU A 317 7.25 -4.51 3.33
C LEU A 317 6.53 -4.23 2.01
N VAL A 318 5.44 -4.96 1.78
CA VAL A 318 4.49 -4.73 0.68
C VAL A 318 3.10 -4.75 1.28
N SER A 319 2.54 -3.57 1.55
CA SER A 319 1.34 -3.45 2.36
C SER A 319 0.51 -2.21 1.99
N CYS A 320 -0.78 -2.27 2.29
CA CYS A 320 -1.68 -1.13 2.22
C CYS A 320 -2.19 -0.81 3.63
N ILE A 321 -2.03 0.43 4.07
CA ILE A 321 -2.37 0.92 5.41
C ILE A 321 -3.86 1.23 5.48
N TRP A 322 -4.55 0.64 6.45
CA TRP A 322 -5.85 1.10 6.90
C TRP A 322 -5.69 1.68 8.30
N ASP A 323 -6.09 2.92 8.49
CA ASP A 323 -6.17 3.59 9.78
C ASP A 323 -7.55 4.25 9.92
N ALA A 324 -8.11 4.23 11.13
CA ALA A 324 -9.42 4.79 11.43
C ALA A 324 -9.34 6.14 12.16
N GLY A 325 -8.18 6.54 12.67
CA GLY A 325 -7.93 7.84 13.26
C GLY A 325 -6.79 7.84 14.28
N GLY A 326 -6.46 9.03 14.75
CA GLY A 326 -5.25 9.27 15.52
C GLY A 326 -4.43 10.34 14.82
N ILE A 327 -3.24 10.62 15.35
CA ILE A 327 -2.18 11.33 14.65
C ILE A 327 -1.09 10.31 14.34
N ASP A 328 -1.03 9.91 13.08
CA ASP A 328 -0.27 8.75 12.64
C ASP A 328 1.03 9.15 11.95
N THR A 329 2.01 8.25 12.01
CA THR A 329 3.35 8.50 11.48
C THR A 329 3.83 7.35 10.61
N LEU A 330 4.24 7.66 9.38
CA LEU A 330 5.11 6.79 8.59
C LEU A 330 6.56 7.02 9.02
N ASN A 331 7.15 6.05 9.73
CA ASN A 331 8.52 6.15 10.21
C ASN A 331 9.46 5.22 9.41
N PHE A 332 10.28 5.83 8.55
CA PHE A 332 11.25 5.12 7.72
C PHE A 332 12.70 5.53 7.99
N SER A 333 12.94 6.09 9.18
CA SER A 333 14.21 6.68 9.66
C SER A 333 15.48 5.84 9.56
N GLN A 334 15.37 4.51 9.52
CA GLN A 334 16.56 3.66 9.53
C GLN A 334 16.99 3.18 8.14
N TYR A 335 16.27 3.57 7.08
CA TYR A 335 16.71 3.24 5.72
C TYR A 335 17.80 4.19 5.24
N ASN A 336 18.70 3.64 4.43
CA ASN A 336 19.75 4.37 3.72
C ASN A 336 19.50 4.45 2.20
N HIS A 337 18.30 4.06 1.78
CA HIS A 337 17.84 4.21 0.40
C HIS A 337 17.14 5.56 0.26
N VAL A 338 17.21 6.15 -0.94
CA VAL A 338 16.31 7.24 -1.31
C VAL A 338 14.87 6.73 -1.28
N GLN A 339 14.01 7.48 -0.62
CA GLN A 339 12.61 7.18 -0.40
C GLN A 339 11.73 8.20 -1.09
N LYS A 340 10.56 7.73 -1.51
CA LYS A 340 9.46 8.60 -1.88
C LYS A 340 8.28 8.30 -0.96
N ILE A 341 7.94 9.23 -0.08
CA ILE A 341 6.86 9.10 0.89
C ILE A 341 5.70 9.98 0.44
N ASP A 342 4.52 9.42 0.25
CA ASP A 342 3.31 10.15 -0.13
C ASP A 342 2.19 9.86 0.88
N LEU A 343 1.79 10.89 1.64
CA LEU A 343 0.78 10.78 2.70
C LEU A 343 -0.66 10.85 2.18
N ASN A 344 -0.86 10.99 0.86
CA ASN A 344 -2.20 11.04 0.29
C ASN A 344 -2.87 9.67 0.30
N GLN A 345 -4.16 9.64 0.66
CA GLN A 345 -4.97 8.43 0.53
C GLN A 345 -4.98 7.91 -0.91
N GLY A 346 -4.86 6.59 -1.08
CA GLY A 346 -4.76 5.92 -2.37
C GLY A 346 -3.41 6.09 -3.08
N ALA A 347 -2.46 6.83 -2.50
CA ALA A 347 -1.12 6.96 -3.03
C ALA A 347 -0.26 5.72 -2.74
N PHE A 348 0.89 5.69 -3.40
CA PHE A 348 1.91 4.66 -3.25
C PHE A 348 3.27 5.31 -3.01
N SER A 349 3.99 4.78 -2.03
CA SER A 349 5.32 5.20 -1.62
C SER A 349 6.37 4.18 -2.08
N ASP A 350 7.59 4.66 -2.31
CA ASP A 350 8.79 3.87 -2.66
C ASP A 350 9.69 3.81 -1.42
N ILE A 351 9.66 2.68 -0.70
CA ILE A 351 10.25 2.56 0.64
C ILE A 351 11.25 1.40 0.70
N GLY A 352 12.42 1.63 1.31
CA GLY A 352 13.42 0.58 1.55
C GLY A 352 14.04 0.00 0.28
N GLY A 353 14.23 0.82 -0.77
CA GLY A 353 14.76 0.38 -2.06
C GLY A 353 13.76 -0.31 -2.98
N LEU A 354 12.50 -0.45 -2.54
CA LEU A 354 11.38 -0.93 -3.33
C LEU A 354 10.64 0.23 -4.01
N ARG A 355 9.72 -0.12 -4.93
CA ARG A 355 8.87 0.86 -5.62
C ARG A 355 7.39 0.48 -5.53
N GLY A 356 6.56 1.44 -5.13
CA GLY A 356 5.11 1.32 -5.01
C GLY A 356 4.67 0.24 -4.04
N ASN A 357 5.45 -0.01 -2.99
CA ASN A 357 5.28 -1.14 -2.09
C ASN A 357 4.44 -0.80 -0.85
N ILE A 358 4.42 0.46 -0.42
CA ILE A 358 3.53 0.93 0.66
C ILE A 358 2.44 1.78 0.04
N SER A 359 1.19 1.57 0.43
CA SER A 359 0.06 2.40 0.02
C SER A 359 -0.82 2.76 1.21
N ILE A 360 -1.60 3.82 1.08
CA ILE A 360 -2.60 4.24 2.08
C ILE A 360 -3.99 3.96 1.51
N ALA A 361 -4.87 3.31 2.28
CA ALA A 361 -6.24 3.03 1.86
C ALA A 361 -7.06 4.32 1.72
N TYR A 362 -8.12 4.28 0.92
CA TYR A 362 -9.06 5.40 0.86
C TYR A 362 -9.72 5.63 2.22
N ASP A 363 -9.92 6.91 2.52
CA ASP A 363 -10.49 7.39 3.77
C ASP A 363 -9.67 7.08 5.03
N SER A 364 -8.42 6.65 4.88
CA SER A 364 -7.40 6.71 5.92
C SER A 364 -6.59 7.99 5.77
N ILE A 365 -6.18 8.56 6.88
CA ILE A 365 -5.38 9.78 6.97
C ILE A 365 -4.10 9.41 7.70
N ILE A 366 -2.96 9.92 7.23
CA ILE A 366 -1.69 9.84 7.95
C ILE A 366 -1.10 11.26 7.96
N GLU A 367 -0.79 11.76 9.14
CA GLU A 367 -0.40 13.15 9.38
C GLU A 367 1.10 13.37 9.20
N ASN A 368 1.92 12.38 9.58
CA ASN A 368 3.35 12.59 9.74
C ASN A 368 4.19 11.62 8.92
N ALA A 369 5.37 12.08 8.54
CA ALA A 369 6.38 11.26 7.88
C ALA A 369 7.77 11.56 8.43
N ILE A 370 8.58 10.51 8.55
CA ILE A 370 10.00 10.60 8.85
C ILE A 370 10.75 9.85 7.75
N GLY A 371 11.50 10.61 6.94
CA GLY A 371 12.47 10.12 5.97
C GLY A 371 13.66 9.43 6.63
N GLY A 372 14.68 9.08 5.86
CA GLY A 372 15.80 8.24 6.23
C GLY A 372 17.13 8.97 6.08
N MET A 373 18.14 8.25 5.60
CA MET A 373 19.49 8.79 5.39
C MET A 373 19.81 9.15 3.93
N GLY A 374 18.83 9.03 3.03
CA GLY A 374 18.98 9.31 1.61
C GLY A 374 18.32 10.63 1.23
N ASP A 375 18.57 11.10 0.01
CA ASP A 375 17.93 12.29 -0.58
C ASP A 375 16.44 12.03 -0.81
N ASP A 376 15.62 12.12 0.24
CA ASP A 376 14.25 11.66 0.24
C ASP A 376 13.29 12.71 -0.31
N THR A 377 12.17 12.25 -0.87
CA THR A 377 11.06 13.14 -1.25
C THR A 377 9.82 12.80 -0.44
N ILE A 378 9.27 13.78 0.26
CA ILE A 378 8.11 13.62 1.13
C ILE A 378 7.00 14.56 0.66
N TYR A 379 5.83 13.99 0.39
CA TYR A 379 4.60 14.71 0.06
C TYR A 379 3.62 14.58 1.22
N GLY A 380 3.27 15.72 1.80
CA GLY A 380 2.13 15.88 2.69
C GLY A 380 0.80 15.65 1.96
N ASN A 381 -0.29 16.04 2.59
CA ASN A 381 -1.63 15.88 2.06
C ASN A 381 -2.45 17.16 2.31
N GLU A 382 -3.77 17.03 2.43
CA GLU A 382 -4.68 18.19 2.50
C GLU A 382 -4.95 18.64 3.95
N ILE A 383 -4.21 18.10 4.92
CA ILE A 383 -4.34 18.38 6.34
C ILE A 383 -2.97 18.77 6.92
N ASN A 384 -2.98 19.32 8.13
CA ASN A 384 -1.75 19.66 8.84
C ASN A 384 -0.82 18.44 8.97
N ASN A 385 0.40 18.57 8.49
CA ASN A 385 1.42 17.55 8.52
C ASN A 385 2.64 17.95 9.33
N CYS A 386 3.32 16.95 9.89
CA CYS A 386 4.67 17.10 10.44
C CYS A 386 5.64 16.20 9.68
N LEU A 387 6.54 16.82 8.91
CA LEU A 387 7.43 16.14 7.96
C LEU A 387 8.89 16.33 8.38
N TYR A 388 9.63 15.23 8.45
CA TYR A 388 11.07 15.23 8.74
C TYR A 388 11.83 14.57 7.58
N GLY A 389 12.73 15.31 6.92
CA GLY A 389 13.56 14.81 5.81
C GLY A 389 14.59 13.79 6.29
N GLY A 390 15.35 14.14 7.32
CA GLY A 390 16.36 13.26 7.93
C GLY A 390 17.77 13.67 7.52
N GLU A 391 18.58 12.73 7.03
CA GLU A 391 19.87 13.06 6.42
C GLU A 391 19.75 13.04 4.89
N GLY A 392 20.60 13.78 4.21
CA GLY A 392 20.59 13.87 2.74
C GLY A 392 19.93 15.17 2.27
N ASN A 393 19.96 15.41 0.97
CA ASN A 393 19.34 16.58 0.36
C ASN A 393 17.88 16.27 0.04
N ASN A 394 16.97 16.59 0.94
CA ASN A 394 15.58 16.18 0.87
C ASN A 394 14.70 17.20 0.15
N ILE A 395 13.53 16.75 -0.30
CA ILE A 395 12.48 17.62 -0.84
C ILE A 395 11.19 17.35 -0.11
N LEU A 396 10.66 18.35 0.59
CA LEU A 396 9.44 18.25 1.39
C LEU A 396 8.37 19.20 0.85
N PHE A 397 7.17 18.68 0.63
CA PHE A 397 5.98 19.44 0.24
C PHE A 397 4.92 19.30 1.33
N GLY A 398 4.51 20.39 1.98
CA GLY A 398 3.40 20.41 2.94
C GLY A 398 2.04 20.26 2.24
N HIS A 399 1.83 21.05 1.19
CA HIS A 399 0.59 21.18 0.42
C HIS A 399 -0.44 22.08 1.10
N ASN A 400 -1.56 21.54 1.61
CA ASN A 400 -2.57 22.35 2.27
C ASN A 400 -2.62 21.97 3.74
N GLY A 401 -2.86 22.93 4.61
CA GLY A 401 -2.85 22.71 6.06
C GLY A 401 -1.78 23.57 6.71
N ASN A 402 -1.83 23.69 8.04
CA ASN A 402 -0.75 24.35 8.76
C ASN A 402 0.35 23.32 9.01
N ASP A 403 1.35 23.29 8.15
CA ASP A 403 2.37 22.25 8.13
C ASP A 403 3.61 22.64 8.93
N THR A 404 4.35 21.62 9.37
CA THR A 404 5.67 21.80 9.98
C THR A 404 6.68 20.90 9.25
N LEU A 405 7.66 21.53 8.62
CA LEU A 405 8.66 20.87 7.77
C LEU A 405 10.05 21.06 8.39
N TYR A 406 10.74 19.94 8.60
CA TYR A 406 12.13 19.90 9.03
C TYR A 406 12.97 19.24 7.93
N GLY A 407 13.89 19.98 7.31
CA GLY A 407 14.82 19.44 6.32
C GLY A 407 15.74 18.40 6.96
N GLY A 408 16.56 18.86 7.90
CA GLY A 408 17.45 18.02 8.69
C GLY A 408 18.90 18.30 8.33
N ASN A 409 19.67 17.25 8.04
CA ASN A 409 21.06 17.42 7.61
C ASN A 409 21.17 17.28 6.09
N GLY A 410 21.70 18.28 5.41
CA GLY A 410 21.85 18.31 3.96
C GLY A 410 21.27 19.59 3.39
N GLY A 411 21.50 19.86 2.11
CA GLY A 411 20.85 20.99 1.43
C GLY A 411 19.44 20.59 1.00
N ASP A 412 18.45 20.98 1.77
CA ASP A 412 17.05 20.59 1.63
C ASP A 412 16.25 21.61 0.82
N ALA A 413 15.13 21.17 0.24
CA ALA A 413 14.14 22.04 -0.39
C ALA A 413 12.77 21.85 0.27
N LEU A 414 12.30 22.90 0.95
CA LEU A 414 11.07 22.91 1.74
C LEU A 414 10.03 23.82 1.09
N TYR A 415 8.86 23.25 0.81
CA TYR A 415 7.71 23.96 0.24
C TYR A 415 6.52 23.80 1.20
N GLY A 416 6.12 24.87 1.87
CA GLY A 416 4.98 24.88 2.80
C GLY A 416 3.67 24.65 2.05
N GLY A 417 3.20 25.67 1.34
CA GLY A 417 2.11 25.53 0.39
C GLY A 417 1.01 26.55 0.65
N GLU A 418 -0.18 26.10 1.02
CA GLU A 418 -1.30 26.94 1.44
C GLU A 418 -1.42 26.92 2.97
N ASP A 419 -2.09 27.93 3.54
CA ASP A 419 -2.25 28.13 4.98
C ASP A 419 -0.93 28.50 5.69
N ASN A 420 -0.82 28.33 7.03
CA ASN A 420 0.27 28.92 7.82
C ASN A 420 1.29 27.86 8.22
N ASP A 421 2.49 27.93 7.64
CA ASP A 421 3.49 26.89 7.77
C ASP A 421 4.71 27.29 8.61
N PHE A 422 5.38 26.28 9.16
CA PHE A 422 6.69 26.38 9.80
C PHE A 422 7.72 25.57 9.02
N LEU A 423 8.75 26.22 8.48
CA LEU A 423 9.81 25.57 7.72
C LEU A 423 11.15 25.80 8.42
N TYR A 424 11.85 24.69 8.69
CA TYR A 424 13.17 24.66 9.31
C TYR A 424 14.12 23.88 8.40
N GLY A 425 15.06 24.56 7.73
CA GLY A 425 16.11 23.93 6.93
C GLY A 425 17.02 23.05 7.81
N ASN A 426 17.52 23.65 8.89
CA ASN A 426 18.43 23.08 9.88
C ASN A 426 19.89 23.15 9.44
N SER A 427 20.53 22.07 9.01
CA SER A 427 21.96 22.10 8.68
C SER A 427 22.15 21.88 7.18
N GLY A 428 22.68 22.86 6.46
CA GLY A 428 22.94 22.74 5.03
C GLY A 428 22.69 24.04 4.28
N ASN A 429 22.77 24.00 2.95
CA ASN A 429 22.36 25.16 2.14
C ASN A 429 20.96 24.86 1.63
N ASP A 430 19.96 25.47 2.24
CA ASP A 430 18.57 25.10 2.09
C ASP A 430 17.81 26.05 1.17
N ILE A 431 16.69 25.57 0.63
CA ILE A 431 15.74 26.35 -0.17
C ILE A 431 14.39 26.31 0.54
N LEU A 432 13.90 27.45 0.98
CA LEU A 432 12.64 27.56 1.72
C LEU A 432 11.63 28.41 0.94
N CYS A 433 10.46 27.84 0.67
CA CYS A 433 9.33 28.53 0.07
C CYS A 433 8.09 28.31 0.94
N GLY A 434 7.73 29.31 1.76
CA GLY A 434 6.55 29.24 2.63
C GLY A 434 5.24 29.09 1.84
N GLY A 435 5.15 29.68 0.64
CA GLY A 435 3.92 29.67 -0.14
C GLY A 435 2.95 30.79 0.28
N ASN A 436 1.66 30.51 0.27
CA ASN A 436 0.61 31.43 0.73
C ASN A 436 0.49 31.42 2.26
N GLY A 437 -0.36 32.28 2.83
CA GLY A 437 -0.59 32.34 4.27
C GLY A 437 0.50 33.08 5.05
N ILE A 438 0.53 32.86 6.38
CA ILE A 438 1.48 33.47 7.31
C ILE A 438 2.49 32.41 7.74
N ASN A 439 3.70 32.47 7.20
CA ASN A 439 4.70 31.42 7.36
C ASN A 439 5.88 31.88 8.21
N GLU A 440 6.47 30.95 8.96
CA GLU A 440 7.72 31.14 9.68
C GLU A 440 8.82 30.28 9.06
N LEU A 441 9.91 30.93 8.66
CA LEU A 441 11.02 30.32 7.95
C LEU A 441 12.31 30.47 8.76
N SER A 442 13.04 29.38 8.95
CA SER A 442 14.38 29.35 9.54
C SER A 442 15.29 28.56 8.61
N GLY A 443 16.32 29.21 8.07
CA GLY A 443 17.30 28.56 7.20
C GLY A 443 18.18 27.61 8.01
N GLY A 444 18.77 28.12 9.09
CA GLY A 444 19.65 27.38 9.98
C GLY A 444 21.13 27.61 9.65
N GLU A 445 21.93 26.56 9.70
CA GLU A 445 23.36 26.63 9.41
C GLU A 445 23.61 26.51 7.92
N GLY A 446 24.12 27.54 7.27
CA GLY A 446 24.61 27.45 5.90
C GLY A 446 24.26 28.70 5.10
N ARG A 447 24.14 28.53 3.79
CA ARG A 447 23.79 29.61 2.85
C ARG A 447 22.43 29.31 2.25
N ASP A 448 21.41 29.96 2.77
CA ASP A 448 20.03 29.59 2.50
C ASP A 448 19.37 30.51 1.47
N ILE A 449 18.34 30.00 0.81
CA ILE A 449 17.58 30.72 -0.20
C ILE A 449 16.11 30.76 0.23
N PHE A 450 15.62 31.94 0.57
CA PHE A 450 14.21 32.19 0.86
C PHE A 450 13.50 32.66 -0.42
N ILE A 451 12.55 31.84 -0.90
CA ILE A 451 11.79 32.09 -2.12
C ILE A 451 10.41 32.65 -1.79
N PHE A 452 10.06 33.77 -2.44
CA PHE A 452 8.74 34.39 -2.31
C PHE A 452 8.02 34.53 -3.64
N ASN A 453 6.82 33.97 -3.69
CA ASN A 453 5.93 34.02 -4.83
C ASN A 453 5.26 35.40 -4.96
N PHE A 454 5.51 36.09 -6.07
CA PHE A 454 4.96 37.43 -6.35
C PHE A 454 4.10 37.43 -7.62
N TYR A 455 2.79 37.14 -7.47
CA TYR A 455 1.80 37.19 -8.55
C TYR A 455 0.40 37.55 -8.02
N ASN A 456 -0.55 37.84 -8.92
CA ASN A 456 -1.87 38.44 -8.60
C ASN A 456 -2.76 37.67 -7.59
N LYS A 457 -2.41 36.44 -7.23
CA LYS A 457 -3.17 35.60 -6.27
C LYS A 457 -2.40 35.33 -4.98
N SER A 458 -1.15 35.77 -4.84
CA SER A 458 -0.40 35.50 -3.62
C SER A 458 -0.93 36.37 -2.47
N ASN A 459 -1.25 35.70 -1.36
CA ASN A 459 -1.53 36.33 -0.09
C ASN A 459 -0.57 35.74 0.93
N SER A 460 0.70 36.09 0.79
CA SER A 460 1.80 35.52 1.56
C SER A 460 2.43 36.58 2.46
N GLN A 461 2.46 36.31 3.75
CA GLN A 461 3.24 37.03 4.74
C GLN A 461 4.25 36.05 5.31
N ASN A 462 5.54 36.34 5.19
CA ASN A 462 6.57 35.41 5.63
C ASN A 462 7.46 36.08 6.67
N ILE A 463 7.84 35.33 7.69
CA ILE A 463 8.72 35.78 8.77
C ILE A 463 9.99 34.94 8.70
N ILE A 464 11.12 35.55 8.37
CA ILE A 464 12.44 34.91 8.43
C ILE A 464 13.03 35.14 9.82
N ARG A 465 13.37 34.04 10.52
CA ARG A 465 13.78 34.05 11.93
C ARG A 465 15.28 34.26 12.14
N ASP A 466 16.12 33.94 11.16
CA ASP A 466 17.56 33.77 11.34
C ASP A 466 18.43 34.28 10.16
N PHE A 467 17.92 35.17 9.32
CA PHE A 467 18.61 35.63 8.11
C PHE A 467 20.04 36.15 8.37
N GLU A 468 21.02 35.59 7.65
CA GLU A 468 22.43 35.97 7.71
C GLU A 468 22.88 36.71 6.43
N LYS A 469 23.06 38.03 6.51
CA LYS A 469 23.31 38.91 5.34
C LYS A 469 24.44 38.56 4.37
N ASN A 470 25.41 37.73 4.78
CA ASN A 470 26.54 37.37 3.93
C ASN A 470 26.42 35.97 3.35
N ASP A 471 25.47 35.19 3.85
CA ASP A 471 25.33 33.77 3.60
C ASP A 471 23.98 33.47 2.94
N ASP A 472 22.92 34.17 3.35
CA ASP A 472 21.55 33.95 2.87
C ASP A 472 21.11 34.88 1.74
N PHE A 473 20.12 34.42 0.98
CA PHE A 473 19.59 35.09 -0.19
C PHE A 473 18.06 35.13 -0.18
N ILE A 474 17.50 36.25 -0.64
CA ILE A 474 16.07 36.41 -0.90
C ILE A 474 15.83 36.43 -2.40
N VAL A 475 14.93 35.56 -2.88
CA VAL A 475 14.57 35.46 -4.29
C VAL A 475 13.08 35.62 -4.46
N PHE A 476 12.67 36.54 -5.34
CA PHE A 476 11.27 36.69 -5.73
C PHE A 476 11.03 35.98 -7.07
N VAL A 477 9.92 35.27 -7.20
CA VAL A 477 9.58 34.54 -8.43
C VAL A 477 8.15 34.85 -8.89
N ASP A 478 7.90 34.73 -10.19
CA ASP A 478 6.55 34.79 -10.75
C ASP A 478 5.77 33.46 -10.63
N GLU A 479 4.57 33.40 -11.22
CA GLU A 479 3.71 32.20 -11.20
C GLU A 479 4.35 30.96 -11.85
N ASP A 480 5.26 31.18 -12.80
CA ASP A 480 6.01 30.13 -13.49
C ASP A 480 7.26 29.70 -12.70
N GLY A 481 7.61 30.41 -11.62
CA GLY A 481 8.83 30.18 -10.84
C GLY A 481 10.07 30.85 -11.44
N ILE A 482 9.89 31.83 -12.33
CA ILE A 482 11.00 32.56 -12.94
C ILE A 482 11.44 33.67 -11.98
N ASN A 483 12.74 33.75 -11.73
CA ASN A 483 13.35 34.79 -10.90
C ASN A 483 13.03 36.19 -11.45
N LEU A 484 12.46 37.03 -10.59
CA LEU A 484 12.13 38.42 -10.85
C LEU A 484 13.31 39.32 -10.49
N ASN A 485 13.82 40.04 -11.49
CA ASN A 485 14.80 41.10 -11.25
C ASN A 485 14.08 42.34 -10.66
N ILE A 486 14.15 42.48 -9.33
CA ILE A 486 13.48 43.55 -8.59
C ILE A 486 13.93 44.95 -9.03
N ASP A 487 15.23 45.18 -9.25
CA ASP A 487 15.75 46.46 -9.73
C ASP A 487 15.15 46.88 -11.08
N LYS A 488 15.02 45.92 -11.99
CA LYS A 488 14.41 46.13 -13.31
C LYS A 488 12.92 46.43 -13.19
N LEU A 489 12.21 45.73 -12.31
CA LEU A 489 10.78 45.98 -12.08
C LEU A 489 10.53 47.35 -11.43
N ILE A 490 11.41 47.79 -10.52
CA ILE A 490 11.35 49.13 -9.91
C ILE A 490 11.63 50.19 -10.98
N SER A 491 12.70 50.05 -11.76
CA SER A 491 13.09 51.02 -12.80
C SER A 491 12.08 51.12 -13.95
N ASN A 492 11.41 50.02 -14.29
CA ASN A 492 10.29 50.00 -15.24
C ASN A 492 8.97 50.53 -14.66
N ASN A 493 8.94 50.93 -13.37
CA ASN A 493 7.75 51.41 -12.68
C ASN A 493 6.61 50.36 -12.62
N GLU A 494 6.97 49.08 -12.52
CA GLU A 494 6.02 47.95 -12.46
C GLU A 494 5.61 47.63 -11.01
N ILE A 495 6.53 47.81 -10.06
CA ILE A 495 6.30 47.56 -8.63
C ILE A 495 6.68 48.77 -7.76
N TYR A 496 6.23 48.75 -6.50
CA TYR A 496 6.72 49.59 -5.42
C TYR A 496 7.25 48.69 -4.30
N LEU A 497 8.49 48.93 -3.86
CA LEU A 497 9.12 48.27 -2.73
C LEU A 497 9.33 49.29 -1.60
N SER A 498 8.86 48.96 -0.40
CA SER A 498 9.18 49.72 0.82
C SER A 498 9.84 48.82 1.84
N MET A 499 10.89 49.35 2.49
CA MET A 499 11.57 48.72 3.63
C MET A 499 11.47 49.62 4.85
N ASN A 500 11.12 49.05 5.99
CA ASN A 500 11.05 49.77 7.27
C ASN A 500 11.56 48.90 8.42
N TYR A 501 12.54 49.39 9.16
CA TYR A 501 13.04 48.76 10.38
C TYR A 501 12.26 49.27 11.61
N GLN A 502 11.84 48.36 12.47
CA GLN A 502 11.17 48.63 13.74
C GLN A 502 12.08 48.22 14.90
N GLU A 503 12.68 49.21 15.57
CA GLU A 503 13.67 49.00 16.64
C GLU A 503 13.11 48.24 17.85
N ILE A 504 11.83 48.45 18.19
CA ILE A 504 11.20 47.82 19.37
C ILE A 504 11.12 46.29 19.20
N ASP A 505 10.75 45.84 18.00
CA ASP A 505 10.55 44.42 17.70
C ASP A 505 11.80 43.79 17.06
N ASN A 506 12.80 44.61 16.72
CA ASN A 506 13.99 44.24 15.95
C ASN A 506 13.61 43.55 14.63
N ILE A 507 12.69 44.16 13.85
CA ILE A 507 12.18 43.59 12.60
C ILE A 507 12.38 44.57 11.44
N THR A 508 12.97 44.10 10.36
CA THR A 508 12.94 44.76 9.05
C THR A 508 11.76 44.22 8.24
N THR A 509 10.82 45.09 7.87
CA THR A 509 9.67 44.72 7.03
C THR A 509 9.90 45.17 5.59
N ILE A 510 9.79 44.24 4.64
CA ILE A 510 9.74 44.49 3.19
C ILE A 510 8.29 44.35 2.73
N VAL A 511 7.81 45.33 1.97
CA VAL A 511 6.49 45.26 1.33
C VAL A 511 6.64 45.52 -0.17
N LEU A 512 6.21 44.56 -0.99
CA LEU A 512 6.16 44.67 -2.45
C LEU A 512 4.69 44.81 -2.90
N ASN A 513 4.43 45.83 -3.71
CA ASN A 513 3.11 46.14 -4.26
C ASN A 513 3.15 46.25 -5.80
N ASN A 514 2.15 45.67 -6.48
CA ASN A 514 2.00 45.80 -7.92
C ASN A 514 1.29 47.10 -8.31
N LYS A 515 1.91 47.92 -9.19
CA LYS A 515 1.32 49.20 -9.63
C LYS A 515 0.19 49.04 -10.65
N LYS A 516 0.16 47.96 -11.43
CA LYS A 516 -0.87 47.72 -12.47
C LYS A 516 -2.16 47.14 -11.90
N ASN A 517 -2.15 46.60 -10.69
CA ASN A 517 -3.31 45.96 -10.07
C ASN A 517 -3.41 46.31 -8.58
N LEU A 518 -3.91 47.51 -8.28
CA LEU A 518 -4.03 48.10 -6.93
C LEU A 518 -4.97 47.34 -5.97
N SER A 519 -5.64 46.29 -6.44
CA SER A 519 -6.72 45.63 -5.69
C SER A 519 -6.34 44.34 -4.97
N LEU A 520 -5.17 43.73 -5.22
CA LEU A 520 -4.98 42.32 -4.83
C LEU A 520 -3.57 41.78 -4.57
N SER A 521 -2.49 42.57 -4.57
CA SER A 521 -1.15 41.97 -4.36
C SER A 521 -0.25 42.82 -3.47
N ILE A 522 -0.18 42.41 -2.21
CA ILE A 522 0.76 42.83 -1.17
C ILE A 522 1.56 41.58 -0.78
N LEU A 523 2.84 41.54 -1.12
CA LEU A 523 3.77 40.57 -0.52
C LEU A 523 4.45 41.25 0.66
N LYS A 524 4.40 40.62 1.83
CA LYS A 524 5.06 41.11 3.04
C LYS A 524 6.09 40.09 3.50
N VAL A 525 7.31 40.55 3.73
CA VAL A 525 8.39 39.75 4.33
C VAL A 525 8.88 40.49 5.57
N GLU A 526 8.83 39.84 6.72
CA GLU A 526 9.42 40.31 7.97
C GLU A 526 10.71 39.54 8.21
N ILE A 527 11.78 40.23 8.55
CA ILE A 527 13.09 39.65 8.82
C ILE A 527 13.51 40.10 10.21
N LEU A 528 13.82 39.16 11.09
CA LEU A 528 14.35 39.47 12.42
C LEU A 528 15.77 40.05 12.29
N GLY A 529 15.92 41.35 12.56
CA GLY A 529 17.17 42.10 12.47
C GLY A 529 17.03 43.44 11.76
N GLU A 530 18.11 44.22 11.80
CA GLU A 530 18.24 45.50 11.09
C GLU A 530 18.94 45.30 9.75
N PHE A 531 18.21 45.42 8.64
CA PHE A 531 18.73 45.24 7.28
C PHE A 531 18.35 46.42 6.39
N ASN A 532 19.30 46.84 5.55
CA ASN A 532 19.08 47.80 4.49
C ASN A 532 18.98 47.11 3.12
N TYR A 533 18.67 47.87 2.05
CA TYR A 533 18.50 47.31 0.71
C TYR A 533 19.76 46.58 0.18
N GLU A 534 20.94 47.15 0.43
CA GLU A 534 22.22 46.56 0.01
C GLU A 534 22.53 45.29 0.78
N ASP A 535 22.08 45.16 2.03
CA ASP A 535 22.26 43.92 2.82
C ASP A 535 21.45 42.75 2.25
N LEU A 536 20.36 43.00 1.50
CA LEU A 536 19.44 41.97 1.03
C LEU A 536 19.52 41.69 -0.48
N PHE A 537 20.02 42.63 -1.29
CA PHE A 537 19.90 42.59 -2.74
C PHE A 537 21.22 42.81 -3.53
N ASN A 538 22.38 42.92 -2.86
CA ASN A 538 23.67 43.10 -3.56
C ASN A 538 24.47 41.80 -3.77
#